data_AF-A0A7X3I2X4-F1
#
_entry.id   AF-A0A7X3I2X4-F1
#
_cell.length_a   1.000
_cell.length_b   1.000
_cell.length_c   1.000
_cell.angle_alpha   90.00
_cell.angle_beta   90.00
_cell.angle_gamma   90.00
#
_symmetry.space_group_name_H-M   'P 1'
#
loop_
_entity.id
_entity.type
_entity.pdbx_description
1 polymer ?
#
loop_
_entity_poly.entity_id
_entity_poly.type
_entity_poly.pdbx_seq_one_letter_code
_entity_poly.pdbx_strand_id
1 'polypeptide(L)'
;MGNGEGIRAPNAKLAEVQRLATALAARVRYAQLVGRPVYDAQITALVSAARLMDAENAPWPPMVEEVLTELARSLEGADPAPEEAGGP
;
A
#
# COMPACT_ATOMS: atom_id res chain seq x y z
N MET A 1 5.99 31.46 -28.89
CA MET A 1 6.67 30.91 -27.70
C MET A 1 5.85 29.70 -27.26
N GLY A 2 6.26 28.50 -27.63
CA GLY A 2 5.44 27.29 -27.53
C GLY A 2 5.75 26.45 -26.28
N ASN A 3 4.81 26.45 -25.34
CA ASN A 3 4.33 25.33 -24.52
C ASN A 3 5.31 24.20 -24.19
N GLY A 4 6.05 24.35 -23.07
CA GLY A 4 6.83 23.29 -22.42
C GLY A 4 6.08 22.50 -21.34
N GLU A 5 4.75 22.67 -21.21
CA GLU A 5 3.95 22.08 -20.12
C GLU A 5 3.65 20.58 -20.30
N GLY A 6 3.80 20.03 -21.51
CA GLY A 6 3.44 18.63 -21.79
C GLY A 6 4.39 17.57 -21.22
N ILE A 7 5.66 17.90 -20.98
CA ILE A 7 6.70 16.90 -20.64
C ILE A 7 6.93 16.78 -19.12
N ARG A 8 6.56 17.80 -18.31
CA ARG A 8 6.69 17.75 -16.83
C ARG A 8 5.49 17.13 -16.11
N ALA A 9 4.30 17.19 -16.71
CA ALA A 9 3.05 16.84 -16.04
C ALA A 9 2.87 15.36 -15.63
N PRO A 10 3.21 14.35 -16.47
CA PRO A 10 2.97 12.95 -16.10
C PRO A 10 3.89 12.48 -14.97
N ASN A 11 5.17 12.83 -15.02
CA ASN A 11 6.15 12.48 -13.98
C ASN A 11 5.86 13.20 -12.65
N ALA A 12 5.40 14.45 -12.68
CA ALA A 12 5.05 15.18 -11.45
C ALA A 12 3.83 14.56 -10.74
N LYS A 13 2.83 14.09 -11.50
CA LYS A 13 1.67 13.40 -10.93
C LYS A 13 2.05 12.06 -10.31
N LEU A 14 2.89 11.29 -10.98
CA LEU A 14 3.37 10.00 -10.46
C LEU A 14 4.26 10.16 -9.22
N ALA A 15 5.12 11.19 -9.19
CA ALA A 15 5.89 11.54 -8.00
C ALA A 15 4.98 11.92 -6.82
N GLU A 16 3.89 12.63 -7.09
CA GLU A 16 2.89 12.97 -6.08
C GLU A 16 2.16 11.73 -5.55
N VAL A 17 1.80 10.78 -6.44
CA VAL A 17 1.23 9.49 -6.03
C VAL A 17 2.19 8.72 -5.12
N GLN A 18 3.47 8.62 -5.48
CA GLN A 18 4.49 7.99 -4.64
C GLN A 18 4.60 8.67 -3.26
N ARG A 19 4.57 10.00 -3.21
CA ARG A 19 4.61 10.76 -1.96
C ARG A 19 3.38 10.48 -1.09
N LEU A 20 2.18 10.54 -1.67
CA LEU A 20 0.93 10.29 -0.95
C LEU A 20 0.82 8.83 -0.48
N ALA A 21 1.23 7.88 -1.31
CA ALA A 21 1.28 6.46 -0.96
C ALA A 21 2.25 6.20 0.19
N THR A 22 3.42 6.84 0.19
CA THR A 22 4.40 6.75 1.29
C THR A 22 3.82 7.28 2.60
N ALA A 23 3.16 8.45 2.57
CA ALA A 23 2.51 9.02 3.76
C ALA A 23 1.38 8.13 4.29
N LEU A 24 0.60 7.53 3.39
CA LEU A 24 -0.47 6.60 3.75
C LEU A 24 0.10 5.30 4.34
N ALA A 25 1.13 4.72 3.74
CA ALA A 25 1.81 3.53 4.26
C ALA A 25 2.39 3.78 5.66
N ALA A 26 3.04 4.92 5.88
CA ALA A 26 3.52 5.31 7.20
C ALA A 26 2.39 5.42 8.24
N ARG A 27 1.22 5.95 7.84
CA ARG A 27 0.04 6.02 8.71
C ARG A 27 -0.51 4.64 9.05
N VAL A 28 -0.60 3.73 8.06
CA VAL A 28 -1.02 2.35 8.27
C VAL A 28 -0.06 1.64 9.23
N ARG A 29 1.25 1.75 8.98
CA ARG A 29 2.29 1.15 9.81
C ARG A 29 2.25 1.67 11.24
N TYR A 30 2.10 2.98 11.42
CA TYR A 30 1.96 3.59 12.74
C TYR A 30 0.73 3.04 13.46
N ALA A 31 -0.43 2.99 12.78
CA ALA A 31 -1.65 2.46 13.38
C ALA A 31 -1.48 1.01 13.86
N GLN A 32 -0.85 0.15 13.05
CA GLN A 32 -0.51 -1.23 13.46
C GLN A 32 0.41 -1.24 14.70
N LEU A 33 1.48 -0.45 14.68
CA LEU A 33 2.45 -0.37 15.77
C LEU A 33 1.81 0.02 17.11
N VAL A 34 0.86 0.95 17.09
CA VAL A 34 0.17 1.44 18.29
C VAL A 34 -1.16 0.73 18.58
N GLY A 35 -1.45 -0.38 17.90
CA GLY A 35 -2.68 -1.16 18.11
C GLY A 35 -3.97 -0.41 17.75
N ARG A 36 -3.90 0.55 16.83
CA ARG A 36 -5.06 1.28 16.30
C ARG A 36 -5.64 0.56 15.09
N PRO A 37 -6.96 0.67 14.86
CA PRO A 37 -7.58 0.06 13.69
C PRO A 37 -7.01 0.66 12.40
N VAL A 38 -6.66 -0.23 11.47
CA VAL A 38 -6.43 0.10 10.06
C VAL A 38 -7.74 -0.09 9.33
N TYR A 39 -8.14 0.92 8.56
CA TYR A 39 -9.44 0.91 7.87
C TYR A 39 -9.26 0.39 6.44
N ASP A 40 -10.23 -0.38 5.95
CA ASP A 40 -10.20 -0.96 4.59
C ASP A 40 -10.01 0.08 3.49
N ALA A 41 -10.55 1.29 3.67
CA ALA A 41 -10.35 2.40 2.73
C ALA A 41 -8.87 2.79 2.58
N GLN A 42 -8.09 2.73 3.67
CA GLN A 42 -6.64 3.02 3.64
C GLN A 42 -5.88 1.90 2.92
N ILE A 43 -6.24 0.64 3.17
CA ILE A 43 -5.67 -0.50 2.47
C ILE A 43 -5.99 -0.44 0.97
N THR A 44 -7.26 -0.21 0.63
CA THR A 44 -7.73 -0.10 -0.76
C THR A 44 -7.05 1.04 -1.50
N ALA A 45 -6.88 2.20 -0.85
CA ALA A 45 -6.17 3.34 -1.44
C ALA A 45 -4.68 3.01 -1.67
N LEU A 46 -4.03 2.32 -0.73
CA LEU A 46 -2.63 1.93 -0.87
C LEU A 46 -2.43 0.92 -2.01
N VAL A 47 -3.28 -0.11 -2.08
CA VAL A 47 -3.28 -1.09 -3.19
C VAL A 47 -3.55 -0.42 -4.53
N SER A 48 -4.49 0.54 -4.58
CA SER A 48 -4.80 1.28 -5.81
C SER A 48 -3.62 2.14 -6.27
N ALA A 49 -2.92 2.79 -5.34
CA ALA A 49 -1.72 3.55 -5.67
C ALA A 49 -0.59 2.65 -6.18
N ALA A 50 -0.39 1.47 -5.59
CA ALA A 50 0.59 0.49 -6.07
C ALA A 50 0.29 0.00 -7.50
N ARG A 51 -0.97 -0.35 -7.79
CA ARG A 51 -1.40 -0.72 -9.14
C ARG A 51 -1.18 0.40 -10.16
N LEU A 52 -1.40 1.66 -9.76
CA LEU A 52 -1.10 2.81 -10.62
C LEU A 52 0.40 2.95 -10.88
N MET A 53 1.24 2.74 -9.86
CA MET A 53 2.71 2.75 -10.02
C MET A 53 3.17 1.63 -10.96
N ASP A 54 2.62 0.41 -10.83
CA ASP A 54 2.91 -0.71 -11.73
C ASP A 54 2.54 -0.40 -13.18
N ALA A 55 1.35 0.16 -13.39
CA ALA A 55 0.86 0.51 -14.73
C ALA A 55 1.78 1.52 -15.44
N GLU A 56 2.42 2.41 -14.68
CA GLU A 56 3.34 3.42 -15.18
C GLU A 56 4.82 2.97 -15.14
N ASN A 57 5.10 1.69 -14.82
CA ASN A 57 6.44 1.13 -14.60
C ASN A 57 7.28 1.92 -13.58
N ALA A 58 6.61 2.46 -12.57
CA ALA A 58 7.23 3.22 -11.49
C ALA A 58 7.61 2.30 -10.33
N PRO A 59 8.80 2.47 -9.73
CA PRO A 59 9.16 1.70 -8.55
C PRO A 59 8.25 2.05 -7.38
N TRP A 60 7.93 1.07 -6.55
CA TRP A 60 7.25 1.33 -5.30
C TRP A 60 8.21 2.01 -4.32
N PRO A 61 7.73 2.99 -3.55
CA PRO A 61 8.48 3.48 -2.40
C PRO A 61 8.70 2.34 -1.39
N PRO A 62 9.88 2.26 -0.73
CA PRO A 62 10.19 1.15 0.20
C PRO A 62 9.12 0.92 1.28
N MET A 63 8.59 2.00 1.87
CA MET A 63 7.53 1.92 2.88
C MET A 63 6.23 1.30 2.34
N VAL A 64 5.91 1.53 1.06
CA VAL A 64 4.73 0.96 0.41
C VAL A 64 4.93 -0.54 0.20
N GLU A 65 6.10 -0.93 -0.29
CA GLU A 65 6.48 -2.33 -0.50
C GLU A 65 6.45 -3.14 0.80
N GLU A 66 7.01 -2.60 1.88
CA GLU A 66 7.00 -3.23 3.20
C GLU A 66 5.57 -3.48 3.71
N VAL A 67 4.72 -2.46 3.69
CA VAL A 67 3.34 -2.55 4.19
C VAL A 67 2.49 -3.53 3.35
N LEU A 68 2.66 -3.53 2.03
CA LEU A 68 1.93 -4.45 1.15
C LEU A 68 2.41 -5.90 1.30
N THR A 69 3.71 -6.11 1.50
CA THR A 69 4.28 -7.44 1.76
C THR A 69 3.75 -8.01 3.07
N GLU A 70 3.71 -7.20 4.13
CA GLU A 70 3.14 -7.61 5.42
C GLU A 70 1.64 -7.88 5.34
N LEU A 71 0.90 -7.09 4.56
CA LEU A 71 -0.51 -7.31 4.30
C LEU A 71 -0.74 -8.64 3.58
N ALA A 72 0.02 -8.94 2.53
CA ALA A 72 -0.05 -10.21 1.81
C ALA A 72 0.21 -11.40 2.75
N ARG A 73 1.27 -11.32 3.56
CA ARG A 73 1.58 -12.34 4.57
C ARG A 73 0.47 -12.53 5.60
N SER A 74 -0.20 -11.45 6.00
CA SER A 74 -1.32 -11.51 6.95
C SER A 74 -2.55 -12.21 6.38
N LEU A 75 -2.77 -12.10 5.06
CA LEU A 75 -3.85 -12.79 4.36
C LEU A 75 -3.52 -14.28 4.15
N GLU A 76 -2.26 -14.60 3.86
CA GLU A 76 -1.78 -15.99 3.71
C GLU A 76 -1.77 -16.77 5.04
N GLY A 77 -1.46 -16.09 6.15
CA GLY A 77 -1.47 -16.66 7.50
C GLY A 77 -2.86 -16.85 8.11
N ALA A 78 -3.94 -16.46 7.42
CA ALA A 78 -5.33 -16.61 7.86
C ALA A 78 -5.94 -17.97 7.46
N ASP A 79 -5.13 -19.03 7.38
CA ASP A 79 -5.60 -20.42 7.26
C ASP A 79 -6.28 -20.83 8.59
N PRO A 80 -7.48 -21.44 8.58
CA PRO A 80 -8.21 -21.71 9.80
C PRO A 80 -7.45 -22.73 10.65
N ALA A 81 -7.24 -22.41 11.92
CA ALA A 81 -6.81 -23.38 12.91
C ALA A 81 -7.69 -24.64 12.80
N PRO A 82 -7.12 -25.86 12.75
CA PRO A 82 -7.91 -27.07 12.91
C PRO A 82 -8.65 -26.92 14.24
N GLU A 83 -9.98 -27.00 14.17
CA GLU A 83 -10.83 -27.13 15.35
C GLU A 83 -10.21 -28.15 16.30
N GLU A 84 -10.12 -27.74 17.56
CA GLU A 84 -9.95 -28.63 18.71
C GLU A 84 -11.01 -29.73 18.62
N ALA A 85 -10.68 -30.81 17.91
CA ALA A 85 -11.40 -32.06 17.97
C ALA A 85 -11.12 -32.62 19.36
N GLY A 86 -12.10 -32.40 20.23
CA GLY A 86 -12.04 -32.61 21.66
C GLY A 86 -11.48 -33.97 22.09
N GLY A 87 -10.90 -33.95 23.29
CA GLY A 87 -10.84 -35.13 24.15
C GLY A 87 -12.24 -35.70 24.41
N PRO A 88 -12.34 -36.93 24.94
CA PRO A 88 -11.55 -37.44 26.06
C PRO A 88 -10.54 -38.55 25.73
#